data_AF-A0A534C199-F1
#
_entry.id   AF-A0A534C199-F1
#
_cell.length_a   1.000
_cell.length_b   1.000
_cell.length_c   1.000
_cell.angle_alpha   90.00
_cell.angle_beta   90.00
_cell.angle_gamma   90.00
#
_symmetry.space_group_name_H-M   'P 1'
#
loop_
_entity.id
_entity.type
_entity.pdbx_description
1 polymer ?
#
loop_
_entity_poly.entity_id
_entity_poly.type
_entity_poly.pdbx_seq_one_letter_code
_entity_poly.pdbx_strand_id
1 'polypeptide(L)'
;MSKVRVRLLLAVAALAASVGGYWLAQQLDRAGPRLTSGTWLPQPKAVRDFALTDTTGSSFTRASLVGAPSHAFDPAFLGLTGAARSIAPMAADFGVAVDRVELPGGDSTMDHSAVVFLLDARARVVAVFTPPFEASPLAADLRRAAPWL
;
A
#
# COMPACT_ATOMS: atom_id res chain seq x y z
N MET A 1 0.63 35.92 -45.39
CA MET A 1 1.17 36.04 -44.01
C MET A 1 2.65 36.36 -44.07
N SER A 2 3.19 37.26 -43.23
CA SER A 2 4.62 37.56 -43.25
C SER A 2 5.43 36.41 -42.63
N LYS A 3 6.67 36.21 -43.10
CA LYS A 3 7.60 35.20 -42.56
C LYS A 3 7.78 35.33 -41.04
N VAL A 4 7.65 36.57 -40.52
CA VAL A 4 7.68 36.87 -39.09
C VAL A 4 6.48 36.26 -38.35
N ARG A 5 5.25 36.42 -38.87
CA ARG A 5 4.05 35.84 -38.26
C ARG A 5 4.10 34.30 -38.23
N VAL A 6 4.61 33.69 -39.30
CA VAL A 6 4.78 32.22 -39.36
C VAL A 6 5.77 31.73 -38.31
N ARG A 7 6.94 32.39 -38.18
CA ARG A 7 7.94 32.05 -37.15
C ARG A 7 7.40 32.25 -35.73
N LEU A 8 6.62 33.31 -35.51
CA LEU A 8 6.03 33.61 -34.21
C LEU A 8 4.97 32.56 -33.83
N LEU A 9 4.12 32.15 -34.78
CA LEU A 9 3.15 31.07 -34.57
C LEU A 9 3.83 29.73 -34.29
N LEU A 10 4.91 29.39 -35.01
CA LEU A 10 5.68 28.16 -34.76
C LEU A 10 6.34 28.18 -33.38
N ALA A 11 6.91 29.32 -32.96
CA ALA A 11 7.50 29.46 -31.64
C ALA A 11 6.46 29.30 -30.51
N VAL A 12 5.27 29.89 -30.67
CA VAL A 12 4.17 29.74 -29.72
C VAL A 12 3.68 28.30 -29.66
N ALA A 13 3.51 27.63 -30.81
CA ALA A 13 3.09 26.23 -30.86
C ALA A 13 4.13 25.30 -30.19
N ALA A 14 5.42 25.52 -30.44
CA ALA A 14 6.49 24.77 -29.79
C ALA A 14 6.49 24.98 -28.27
N LEU A 15 6.34 26.22 -27.80
CA LEU A 15 6.25 26.53 -26.36
C LEU A 15 5.02 25.86 -25.71
N ALA A 16 3.87 25.92 -26.36
CA ALA A 16 2.65 25.29 -25.88
C ALA A 16 2.81 23.76 -25.77
N ALA A 17 3.45 23.13 -26.76
CA ALA A 17 3.76 21.70 -26.72
C ALA A 17 4.73 21.35 -25.59
N SER A 18 5.78 22.16 -25.36
CA SER A 18 6.72 21.95 -24.25
C SER A 18 6.05 22.08 -22.89
N VAL A 19 5.20 23.11 -22.69
CA VAL A 19 4.47 23.30 -21.44
C VAL A 19 3.46 22.17 -21.21
N GLY A 20 2.70 21.79 -22.26
CA GLY A 20 1.77 20.68 -22.19
C GLY A 20 2.46 19.35 -21.91
N GLY A 21 3.59 19.09 -22.56
CA GLY A 21 4.41 17.90 -22.33
C GLY A 21 4.99 17.85 -20.92
N TYR A 22 5.51 18.97 -20.41
CA TYR A 22 6.00 19.08 -19.04
C TYR A 22 4.89 18.84 -18.01
N TRP A 23 3.71 19.43 -18.22
CA TRP A 23 2.57 19.24 -17.34
C TRP A 23 2.07 17.78 -17.32
N LEU A 24 1.99 17.14 -18.50
CA LEU A 24 1.61 15.73 -18.61
C LEU A 24 2.67 14.80 -17.98
N ALA A 25 3.96 15.06 -18.19
CA ALA A 25 5.04 14.32 -17.58
C ALA A 25 4.98 14.41 -16.05
N GLN A 26 4.76 15.61 -15.50
CA GLN A 26 4.56 15.78 -14.06
C GLN A 26 3.34 15.03 -13.52
N GLN A 27 2.29 14.85 -14.32
CA GLN A 27 1.08 14.15 -13.91
C GLN A 27 1.28 12.62 -13.89
N LEU A 28 2.09 12.10 -14.81
CA LEU A 28 2.50 10.69 -14.85
C LEU A 28 3.57 10.37 -13.79
N ASP A 29 4.47 11.32 -13.50
CA ASP A 29 5.55 11.18 -12.51
C ASP A 29 5.11 11.39 -11.05
N ARG A 30 3.81 11.61 -10.78
CA ARG A 30 3.26 11.50 -9.40
C ARG A 30 3.21 10.06 -8.90
N ALA A 31 4.22 9.26 -9.23
CA ALA A 31 4.41 7.88 -8.82
C ALA A 31 4.89 7.82 -7.36
N GLY A 32 4.09 8.33 -6.42
CA GLY A 32 4.32 8.20 -4.98
C GLY A 32 5.68 8.72 -4.45
N PRO A 33 5.91 8.56 -3.15
CA PRO A 33 7.22 8.77 -2.56
C PRO A 33 8.16 7.61 -2.93
N ARG A 34 9.45 7.93 -3.10
CA ARG A 34 10.49 6.89 -3.09
C ARG A 34 10.74 6.49 -1.64
N LEU A 35 10.55 5.20 -1.35
CA LEU A 35 10.79 4.60 -0.05
C LEU A 35 12.19 3.95 -0.04
N THR A 36 12.78 3.83 1.15
CA THR A 36 14.13 3.27 1.36
C THR A 36 14.10 1.77 1.66
N SER A 37 13.14 1.35 2.49
CA SER A 37 12.91 -0.03 2.94
C SER A 37 11.64 -0.65 2.38
N GLY A 38 10.77 0.17 1.77
CA GLY A 38 9.51 -0.27 1.16
C GLY A 38 9.49 -0.11 -0.35
N THR A 39 8.48 -0.72 -0.97
CA THR A 39 8.13 -0.48 -2.38
C THR A 39 6.78 0.20 -2.44
N TRP A 40 6.74 1.42 -2.99
CA TRP A 40 5.47 2.09 -3.31
C TRP A 40 4.85 1.48 -4.55
N LEU A 41 3.54 1.20 -4.51
CA LEU A 41 2.80 0.61 -5.61
C LEU A 41 2.35 1.71 -6.59
N PRO A 42 2.71 1.63 -7.89
CA PRO A 42 2.25 2.60 -8.89
C PRO A 42 0.73 2.64 -9.00
N GLN A 43 0.07 1.50 -8.83
CA GLN A 43 -1.38 1.37 -8.77
C GLN A 43 -1.78 0.79 -7.41
N PRO A 44 -2.50 1.54 -6.56
CA PRO A 44 -3.02 1.02 -5.31
C PRO A 44 -3.91 -0.21 -5.52
N LYS A 45 -3.71 -1.25 -4.71
CA LYS A 45 -4.51 -2.48 -4.76
C LYS A 45 -5.62 -2.41 -3.70
N ALA A 46 -6.89 -2.45 -4.13
CA ALA A 46 -8.00 -2.50 -3.18
C ALA A 46 -7.96 -3.79 -2.36
N VAL A 47 -8.13 -3.67 -1.04
CA VAL A 47 -8.34 -4.82 -0.15
C VAL A 47 -9.72 -5.39 -0.45
N ARG A 48 -9.82 -6.70 -0.63
CA ARG A 48 -11.12 -7.38 -0.84
C ARG A 48 -11.95 -7.37 0.43
N ASP A 49 -13.24 -7.66 0.29
CA ASP A 49 -14.10 -7.80 1.46
C ASP A 49 -13.71 -9.05 2.25
N PHE A 50 -13.69 -8.91 3.57
CA PHE A 50 -13.40 -9.98 4.51
C PHE A 50 -14.21 -9.76 5.79
N ALA A 51 -14.34 -10.83 6.59
CA ALA A 51 -14.96 -10.78 7.90
C ALA A 51 -14.12 -11.61 8.86
N LEU A 52 -13.48 -10.92 9.80
CA LEU A 52 -12.69 -11.50 10.87
C LEU A 52 -13.19 -10.96 12.21
N THR A 53 -12.59 -11.45 13.28
CA THR A 53 -12.85 -11.01 14.65
C THR A 53 -11.59 -10.34 15.17
N ASP A 54 -11.73 -9.19 15.81
CA ASP A 54 -10.60 -8.55 16.45
C ASP A 54 -10.31 -9.13 17.85
N THR A 55 -9.27 -8.61 18.50
CA THR A 55 -8.84 -9.03 19.84
C THR A 55 -9.84 -8.73 20.95
N THR A 56 -10.82 -7.85 20.70
CA THR A 56 -11.91 -7.54 21.63
C THR A 56 -13.12 -8.46 21.43
N GLY A 57 -13.10 -9.31 20.40
CA GLY A 57 -14.23 -10.15 20.00
C GLY A 57 -15.21 -9.45 19.05
N SER A 58 -14.90 -8.25 18.58
CA SER A 58 -15.78 -7.48 17.69
C SER A 58 -15.61 -7.93 16.24
N SER A 59 -16.67 -7.80 15.44
CA SER A 59 -16.60 -8.07 14.01
C SER A 59 -15.77 -6.99 13.31
N PHE A 60 -14.78 -7.42 12.54
CA PHE A 60 -13.91 -6.55 11.77
C PHE A 60 -14.01 -6.90 10.29
N THR A 61 -14.26 -5.88 9.46
CA THR A 61 -14.47 -6.04 8.02
C THR A 61 -13.64 -5.02 7.25
N ARG A 62 -13.63 -5.11 5.91
CA ARG A 62 -13.04 -4.07 5.08
C ARG A 62 -13.64 -2.68 5.35
N ALA A 63 -14.93 -2.59 5.65
CA ALA A 63 -15.56 -1.31 5.99
C ALA A 63 -14.95 -0.70 7.26
N SER A 64 -14.49 -1.53 8.19
CA SER A 64 -13.78 -1.11 9.41
C SER A 64 -12.41 -0.45 9.12
N LEU A 65 -11.86 -0.58 7.90
CA LEU A 65 -10.60 0.04 7.47
C LEU A 65 -10.80 1.44 6.85
N VAL A 66 -12.02 1.79 6.44
CA VAL A 66 -12.28 3.05 5.73
C VAL A 66 -12.43 4.19 6.74
N GLY A 67 -11.59 5.21 6.63
CA GLY A 67 -11.63 6.38 7.51
C GLY A 67 -11.23 6.12 8.96
N ALA A 68 -10.94 4.87 9.33
CA ALA A 68 -10.43 4.52 10.65
C ALA A 68 -8.90 4.64 10.66
N PRO A 69 -8.29 5.42 11.56
CA PRO A 69 -6.89 5.24 11.86
C PRO A 69 -6.68 3.84 12.45
N SER A 70 -5.67 3.13 11.98
CA SER A 70 -5.30 1.80 12.49
C SER A 70 -4.89 1.90 13.96
N HIS A 71 -5.72 1.40 14.88
CA HIS A 71 -5.46 1.33 16.33
C HIS A 71 -5.88 -0.06 16.90
N ALA A 72 -4.95 -0.99 17.27
CA ALA A 72 -4.72 -1.54 18.65
C ALA A 72 -3.96 -2.89 19.03
N PHE A 73 -2.61 -2.84 19.24
CA PHE A 73 -1.54 -3.62 19.95
C PHE A 73 -0.38 -2.60 20.21
N ASP A 74 0.11 -2.41 21.44
CA ASP A 74 -0.17 -1.12 22.13
C ASP A 74 -1.71 -1.01 22.22
N PRO A 75 -2.33 0.06 22.68
CA PRO A 75 -3.59 0.43 22.06
C PRO A 75 -3.45 0.77 20.54
N ALA A 76 -2.33 0.48 19.82
CA ALA A 76 -2.07 0.83 18.39
C ALA A 76 -2.11 -0.22 17.19
N PHE A 77 -1.65 -1.48 17.21
CA PHE A 77 -1.88 -2.56 16.20
C PHE A 77 -3.08 -3.53 16.38
N LEU A 78 -4.21 -3.42 15.69
CA LEU A 78 -5.33 -4.35 15.93
C LEU A 78 -5.05 -5.78 15.40
N GLY A 79 -5.15 -6.79 16.26
CA GLY A 79 -5.07 -8.19 15.83
C GLY A 79 -6.38 -8.71 15.27
N LEU A 80 -6.33 -9.44 14.16
CA LEU A 80 -7.48 -10.07 13.55
C LEU A 80 -7.31 -11.60 13.54
N THR A 81 -8.36 -12.31 13.93
CA THR A 81 -8.40 -13.77 14.00
C THR A 81 -9.76 -14.30 13.53
N GLY A 82 -9.90 -15.62 13.41
CA GLY A 82 -11.10 -16.29 12.96
C GLY A 82 -10.87 -17.75 12.61
N ALA A 83 -11.89 -18.41 12.07
CA ALA A 83 -11.73 -19.76 11.54
C ALA A 83 -10.72 -19.77 10.39
N ALA A 84 -9.93 -20.85 10.23
CA ALA A 84 -8.93 -20.95 9.16
C ALA A 84 -9.52 -20.70 7.76
N ARG A 85 -10.75 -21.18 7.50
CA ARG A 85 -11.50 -20.92 6.26
C ARG A 85 -11.81 -19.44 6.00
N SER A 86 -11.86 -18.63 7.05
CA SER A 86 -12.10 -17.18 6.97
C SER A 86 -10.80 -16.40 6.78
N ILE A 87 -9.68 -16.91 7.32
CA ILE A 87 -8.35 -16.29 7.19
C ILE A 87 -7.74 -16.60 5.82
N ALA A 88 -7.87 -17.82 5.32
CA ALA A 88 -7.20 -18.27 4.09
C ALA A 88 -7.47 -17.40 2.85
N PRO A 89 -8.71 -16.95 2.57
CA PRO A 89 -8.98 -16.06 1.43
C PRO A 89 -8.27 -14.71 1.57
N MET A 90 -8.16 -14.18 2.80
CA MET A 90 -7.46 -12.93 3.06
C MET A 90 -5.95 -13.11 2.90
N ALA A 91 -5.36 -14.18 3.47
CA ALA A 91 -3.94 -14.48 3.28
C ALA A 91 -3.57 -14.61 1.79
N ALA A 92 -4.40 -15.31 1.01
CA ALA A 92 -4.24 -15.43 -0.43
C ALA A 92 -4.37 -14.08 -1.15
N ASP A 93 -5.30 -13.21 -0.75
CA ASP A 93 -5.43 -11.87 -1.32
C ASP A 93 -4.17 -11.02 -1.08
N PHE A 94 -3.56 -11.14 0.09
CA PHE A 94 -2.30 -10.46 0.40
C PHE A 94 -1.06 -11.19 -0.15
N GLY A 95 -1.21 -12.38 -0.75
CA GLY A 95 -0.08 -13.19 -1.23
C GLY A 95 0.81 -13.73 -0.11
N VAL A 96 0.25 -13.84 1.10
CA VAL A 96 0.94 -14.37 2.29
C VAL A 96 0.76 -15.87 2.32
N ALA A 97 1.87 -16.61 2.23
CA ALA A 97 1.87 -18.04 2.46
C ALA A 97 1.78 -18.32 3.97
N VAL A 98 0.93 -19.29 4.33
CA VAL A 98 0.79 -19.80 5.69
C VAL A 98 0.73 -21.31 5.59
N ASP A 99 1.60 -22.01 6.31
CA ASP A 99 1.63 -23.46 6.35
C ASP A 99 1.73 -23.96 7.78
N ARG A 100 0.99 -25.03 8.09
CA ARG A 100 1.07 -25.68 9.40
C ARG A 100 2.08 -26.80 9.31
N VAL A 101 3.15 -26.69 10.09
CA VAL A 101 4.24 -27.65 10.10
C VAL A 101 4.13 -28.51 11.36
N GLU A 102 4.02 -29.82 11.19
CA GLU A 102 4.03 -30.76 12.32
C GLU A 102 5.45 -30.87 12.90
N LEU A 103 5.55 -30.92 14.22
CA LEU A 103 6.81 -31.06 14.95
C LEU A 103 6.95 -32.49 15.52
N PRO A 104 8.20 -32.96 15.73
CA PRO A 104 8.43 -34.19 16.48
C PRO A 104 7.76 -34.13 17.86
N GLY A 105 7.04 -35.18 18.26
CA GLY A 105 6.33 -35.23 19.54
C GLY A 105 4.84 -34.89 19.48
N GLY A 106 4.29 -34.62 18.29
CA GLY A 106 2.85 -34.38 18.09
C GLY A 106 2.43 -32.91 18.20
N ASP A 107 3.39 -32.01 18.42
CA ASP A 107 3.17 -30.57 18.41
C ASP A 107 3.10 -30.04 16.97
N SER A 108 2.74 -28.76 16.82
CA SER A 108 2.72 -28.09 15.52
C SER A 108 3.25 -26.66 15.63
N THR A 109 3.85 -26.17 14.56
CA THR A 109 4.22 -24.76 14.36
C THR A 109 3.56 -24.23 13.08
N MET A 110 3.74 -22.94 12.83
CA MET A 110 3.26 -22.26 11.62
C MET A 110 4.44 -21.63 10.90
N ASP A 111 4.68 -22.03 9.66
CA ASP A 111 5.54 -21.29 8.74
C ASP A 111 4.70 -20.21 8.05
N HIS A 112 5.21 -18.99 7.99
CA HIS A 112 4.50 -17.86 7.41
C HIS A 112 5.44 -16.81 6.86
N SER A 113 5.00 -16.16 5.77
CA SER A 113 5.71 -14.99 5.23
C SER A 113 5.53 -13.78 6.15
N ALA A 114 6.62 -13.08 6.46
CA ALA A 114 6.56 -11.79 7.15
C ALA A 114 6.53 -10.66 6.13
N VAL A 115 5.44 -9.90 6.08
CA VAL A 115 5.25 -8.75 5.17
C VAL A 115 4.44 -7.67 5.89
N VAL A 116 4.82 -6.40 5.72
CA VAL A 116 4.01 -5.26 6.19
C VAL A 116 3.40 -4.56 4.98
N PHE A 117 2.09 -4.37 5.01
CA PHE A 117 1.35 -3.64 3.99
C PHE A 117 0.92 -2.29 4.53
N LEU A 118 1.17 -1.22 3.79
CA LEU A 118 0.64 0.11 4.09
C LEU A 118 -0.63 0.34 3.29
N LEU A 119 -1.70 0.71 3.99
CA LEU A 119 -3.00 1.01 3.41
C LEU A 119 -3.26 2.53 3.45
N ASP A 120 -3.99 3.04 2.47
CA ASP A 120 -4.55 4.40 2.51
C ASP A 120 -5.94 4.45 3.17
N ALA A 121 -6.49 5.66 3.34
CA ALA A 121 -7.80 5.87 3.98
C ALA A 121 -8.99 5.22 3.25
N ARG A 122 -8.78 4.68 2.03
CA ARG A 122 -9.80 4.01 1.21
C ARG A 122 -9.65 2.48 1.25
N ALA A 123 -8.87 1.95 2.19
CA ALA A 123 -8.56 0.53 2.32
C ALA A 123 -7.91 -0.04 1.04
N ARG A 124 -6.93 0.68 0.49
CA ARG A 124 -6.10 0.22 -0.63
C ARG A 124 -4.66 0.08 -0.18
N VAL A 125 -4.02 -1.03 -0.52
CA VAL A 125 -2.57 -1.21 -0.33
C VAL A 125 -1.84 -0.27 -1.27
N VAL A 126 -0.97 0.56 -0.71
CA VAL A 126 -0.15 1.55 -1.43
C VAL A 126 1.34 1.30 -1.31
N ALA A 127 1.79 0.54 -0.30
CA ALA A 127 3.18 0.11 -0.20
C ALA A 127 3.32 -1.26 0.47
N VAL A 128 4.44 -1.92 0.19
CA VAL A 128 4.81 -3.23 0.74
C VAL A 128 6.23 -3.15 1.31
N PHE A 129 6.44 -3.72 2.49
CA PHE A 129 7.74 -3.84 3.14
C PHE A 129 8.01 -5.32 3.43
N THR A 130 9.22 -5.78 3.12
CA THR A 130 9.67 -7.15 3.37
C THR A 130 10.89 -7.14 4.30
N PRO A 131 11.17 -8.23 5.03
CA PRO A 131 12.34 -8.34 5.90
C PRO A 131 13.67 -8.08 5.18
N PRO A 132 14.72 -7.66 5.91
CA PRO A 132 14.72 -7.36 7.35
C PRO A 132 13.99 -6.06 7.70
N PHE A 133 13.23 -6.06 8.80
CA PHE A 133 12.52 -4.87 9.27
C PHE A 133 13.40 -4.08 10.24
N GLU A 134 13.86 -2.93 9.77
CA GLU A 134 14.61 -1.98 10.58
C GLU A 134 13.71 -0.80 10.97
N ALA A 135 13.55 -0.57 12.28
CA ALA A 135 12.57 0.40 12.79
C ALA A 135 12.81 1.83 12.27
N SER A 136 14.08 2.27 12.20
CA SER A 136 14.42 3.63 11.80
C SER A 136 14.14 3.91 10.30
N PRO A 137 14.62 3.08 9.34
CA PRO A 137 14.25 3.20 7.93
C PRO A 137 12.73 3.09 7.68
N LEU A 138 12.06 2.14 8.33
CA LEU A 138 10.61 1.96 8.18
C LEU A 138 9.85 3.20 8.67
N ALA A 139 10.19 3.72 9.85
CA ALA A 139 9.57 4.94 10.36
C ALA A 139 9.81 6.17 9.46
N ALA A 140 11.00 6.27 8.84
CA ALA A 140 11.30 7.31 7.87
C ALA A 140 10.46 7.18 6.59
N ASP A 141 10.25 5.95 6.12
CA ASP A 141 9.36 5.67 5.00
C ASP A 141 7.91 6.02 5.29
N LEU A 142 7.40 5.66 6.46
CA LEU A 142 6.04 6.01 6.88
C LEU A 142 5.85 7.53 6.94
N ARG A 143 6.84 8.29 7.43
CA ARG A 143 6.80 9.77 7.39
C ARG A 143 6.81 10.33 5.97
N ARG A 144 7.57 9.73 5.04
CA ARG A 144 7.56 10.11 3.62
C ARG A 144 6.24 9.78 2.93
N ALA A 145 5.59 8.69 3.34
CA ALA A 145 4.31 8.24 2.81
C ALA A 145 3.12 9.04 3.32
N ALA A 146 3.17 9.59 4.54
CA ALA A 146 2.04 10.26 5.18
C ALA A 146 1.30 11.31 4.31
N PRO A 147 1.96 12.16 3.51
CA PRO A 147 1.25 13.12 2.63
C PRO A 147 0.47 12.49 1.46
N TRP A 148 0.62 11.18 1.23
CA TRP A 148 0.06 10.43 0.09
C TRP A 148 -1.09 9.49 0.49
N LEU A 149 -1.39 9.38 1.78
CA LEU A 149 -2.43 8.49 2.34
C LEU A 149 -3.77 9.22 2.48
#